data_AF-A0ABD0QXY3-F1
#
_entry.id   AF-A0ABD0QXY3-F1
#
_cell.length_a   1.000
_cell.length_b   1.000
_cell.length_c   1.000
_cell.angle_alpha   90.00
_cell.angle_beta   90.00
_cell.angle_gamma   90.00
#
_symmetry.space_group_name_H-M   'P 1'
#
loop_
_entity.id
_entity.type
_entity.pdbx_description
1 polymer ?
#
loop_
_entity_poly.entity_id
_entity_poly.type
_entity_poly.pdbx_seq_one_letter_code
_entity_poly.pdbx_strand_id
1 'polypeptide(L)' 'YHGGGDESLHIQQFYDLLTASMSIIRGWAEKIPGFTDLPKCDQELLFESAFLELFVLRLAY' A
#
# COMPACT_ATOMS: atom_id res chain seq x y z
N TYR A 1 -18.01 -13.44 -26.19
CA TYR A 1 -17.23 -12.34 -25.59
C TYR A 1 -17.68 -12.17 -24.13
N HIS A 2 -17.05 -12.85 -23.18
CA HIS A 2 -17.37 -12.73 -21.75
C HIS A 2 -16.12 -12.57 -20.86
N GLY A 3 -14.95 -12.30 -21.46
CA GLY A 3 -13.69 -12.21 -20.70
C GLY A 3 -13.31 -10.81 -20.18
N GLY A 4 -13.87 -9.73 -20.74
CA GLY A 4 -13.40 -8.37 -20.41
C GLY A 4 -13.98 -7.76 -19.13
N GLY A 5 -15.17 -8.19 -18.71
CA GLY A 5 -15.83 -7.65 -17.51
C GLY A 5 -15.19 -8.13 -16.22
N ASP A 6 -14.78 -9.41 -16.18
CA ASP A 6 -14.16 -10.03 -15.01
C ASP A 6 -12.81 -9.37 -14.71
N GLU A 7 -11.97 -9.20 -15.73
CA GLU A 7 -10.64 -8.59 -15.60
C GLU A 7 -10.70 -7.14 -15.08
N SER A 8 -11.64 -6.33 -15.57
CA SER A 8 -11.85 -4.98 -15.04
C SER A 8 -12.32 -4.96 -13.59
N LEU A 9 -13.11 -5.96 -13.17
CA LEU A 9 -13.58 -6.10 -11.80
C LEU A 9 -12.45 -6.52 -10.86
N HIS A 10 -11.62 -7.48 -11.29
CA HIS A 10 -10.42 -7.92 -10.55
C HIS A 10 -9.45 -6.75 -10.36
N ILE A 11 -9.25 -5.94 -11.41
CA ILE A 11 -8.40 -4.75 -11.34
C ILE A 11 -8.98 -3.73 -10.35
N GLN A 12 -10.30 -3.48 -10.38
CA GLN A 12 -10.92 -2.58 -9.41
C GLN A 12 -10.79 -3.09 -7.97
N GLN A 13 -11.03 -4.37 -7.74
CA GLN A 13 -10.85 -5.00 -6.42
C GLN A 13 -9.39 -4.91 -5.96
N PHE A 14 -8.44 -5.09 -6.88
CA PHE A 14 -7.02 -4.94 -6.57
C PHE A 14 -6.69 -3.49 -6.16
N TYR A 15 -7.17 -2.49 -6.88
CA TYR A 15 -6.98 -1.09 -6.50
C TYR A 15 -7.66 -0.72 -5.19
N ASP A 16 -8.83 -1.29 -4.88
CA ASP A 16 -9.52 -1.11 -3.60
C ASP A 16 -8.68 -1.67 -2.44
N LEU A 17 -8.17 -2.90 -2.60
CA LEU A 17 -7.25 -3.55 -1.65
C LEU A 17 -5.94 -2.77 -1.49
N LEU A 18 -5.38 -2.28 -2.58
CA LEU A 18 -4.14 -1.49 -2.59
C LEU A 18 -4.35 -0.17 -1.83
N THR A 19 -5.46 0.53 -2.08
CA THR A 19 -5.82 1.78 -1.40
C THR A 19 -6.10 1.56 0.09
N ALA A 20 -6.82 0.50 0.43
CA ALA A 20 -7.07 0.11 1.82
C ALA A 20 -5.76 -0.19 2.56
N SER A 21 -4.87 -0.97 1.93
CA SER A 21 -3.56 -1.33 2.49
C SER A 21 -2.65 -0.12 2.68
N MET A 22 -2.74 0.88 1.79
CA MET A 22 -1.97 2.13 1.91
C MET A 22 -2.28 2.87 3.22
N SER A 23 -3.55 3.00 3.58
CA SER A 23 -3.93 3.63 4.86
C SER A 23 -3.43 2.85 6.07
N ILE A 24 -3.47 1.51 6.01
CA ILE A 24 -3.02 0.64 7.11
C ILE A 24 -1.51 0.72 7.29
N ILE A 25 -0.74 0.61 6.20
CA ILE A 25 0.73 0.65 6.24
C ILE A 25 1.18 2.05 6.67
N ARG A 26 0.48 3.12 6.25
CA ARG A 26 0.81 4.48 6.66
C ARG A 26 0.63 4.67 8.17
N GLY A 27 -0.53 4.25 8.69
CA GLY A 27 -0.78 4.28 10.13
C GLY A 27 0.11 3.32 10.95
N TRP A 28 0.69 2.29 10.32
CA TRP A 28 1.73 1.46 10.93
C TRP A 28 3.08 2.16 10.95
N ALA A 29 3.47 2.81 9.84
CA ALA A 29 4.72 3.56 9.74
C ALA A 29 4.78 4.73 10.74
N GLU A 30 3.66 5.45 10.93
CA GLU A 30 3.56 6.51 11.94
C GLU A 30 3.69 6.00 13.39
N LYS A 31 3.46 4.70 13.63
CA LYS A 31 3.68 4.09 14.95
C LYS A 31 5.12 3.66 15.18
N ILE A 32 5.97 3.69 14.14
CA ILE A 32 7.38 3.31 14.28
C ILE A 32 8.11 4.46 15.00
N PRO A 33 8.69 4.20 16.19
CA PRO A 33 9.46 5.22 16.89
C PRO A 33 10.65 5.66 16.03
N GLY A 34 10.84 6.97 15.87
CA GLY A 34 11.87 7.55 15.01
C GLY A 34 11.45 7.78 13.56
N PHE A 35 10.35 7.17 13.07
CA PHE A 35 9.87 7.41 11.70
C PHE A 35 9.23 8.80 11.57
N THR A 36 8.46 9.20 12.57
CA THR A 36 7.83 10.54 12.62
C THR A 36 8.83 11.68 12.82
N ASP A 37 10.04 11.38 13.28
CA ASP A 37 11.12 12.35 13.46
C ASP A 37 11.84 12.70 12.14
N LEU A 38 11.64 11.88 11.09
CA LEU A 38 12.19 12.15 9.76
C LEU A 38 11.45 13.34 9.10
N PRO A 39 12.09 14.07 8.17
CA PRO A 39 11.41 15.05 7.34
C PRO A 39 10.23 14.43 6.61
N LYS A 40 9.11 15.15 6.46
CA LYS A 40 7.93 14.64 5.74
C LYS A 40 8.25 14.12 4.34
N CYS A 41 9.17 14.77 3.64
CA CYS A 41 9.62 14.35 2.31
C CYS A 41 10.28 12.97 2.34
N ASP A 42 11.12 12.70 3.34
CA ASP A 42 11.77 11.40 3.52
C ASP A 42 10.77 10.33 3.98
N GLN A 43 9.81 10.68 4.84
CA GLN A 43 8.74 9.77 5.25
C GLN A 43 7.90 9.33 4.04
N GLU A 44 7.51 10.27 3.17
CA GLU A 44 6.77 9.97 1.94
C GLU A 44 7.62 9.15 0.97
N LEU A 45 8.89 9.51 0.77
CA LEU A 45 9.79 8.78 -0.11
C LEU A 45 10.04 7.34 0.36
N LEU A 46 10.29 7.13 1.66
CA LEU A 46 10.44 5.80 2.26
C LEU A 46 9.16 5.00 2.16
N PHE A 47 8.02 5.64 2.38
CA PHE A 47 6.73 4.99 2.23
C PHE A 47 6.48 4.57 0.79
N GLU A 48 6.61 5.47 -0.18
CA GLU A 48 6.38 5.16 -1.61
C GLU A 48 7.36 4.09 -2.13
N SER A 49 8.62 4.11 -1.70
CA SER A 49 9.62 3.12 -2.10
C SER A 49 9.36 1.73 -1.49
N ALA A 50 9.06 1.66 -0.19
CA ALA A 50 8.84 0.39 0.51
C ALA A 50 7.39 -0.12 0.45
N PHE A 51 6.44 0.68 -0.05
CA PHE A 51 5.00 0.36 -0.01
C PHE A 51 4.68 -0.96 -0.71
N LEU A 52 5.20 -1.17 -1.93
CA LEU A 52 4.93 -2.40 -2.67
C LEU A 52 5.52 -3.63 -1.98
N GLU A 53 6.72 -3.51 -1.39
CA GLU A 53 7.33 -4.60 -0.63
C GLU A 53 6.52 -4.94 0.61
N LEU A 54 6.08 -3.92 1.38
CA LEU A 54 5.24 -4.09 2.57
C LEU A 54 3.85 -4.64 2.22
N PHE A 55 3.28 -4.24 1.09
CA PHE A 55 2.02 -4.75 0.57
C PHE A 55 2.13 -6.23 0.19
N VAL A 56 3.16 -6.61 -0.56
CA VAL A 56 3.41 -8.02 -0.92
C VAL A 56 3.68 -8.87 0.33
N LEU A 57 4.45 -8.37 1.29
CA LEU A 57 4.66 -9.03 2.58
C LEU A 57 3.34 -9.28 3.32
N ARG A 58 2.41 -8.33 3.27
CA ARG A 58 1.09 -8.45 3.90
C ARG A 58 0.15 -9.41 3.17
N LEU A 59 0.29 -9.55 1.85
CA LEU A 59 -0.46 -10.55 1.06
C LEU A 59 0.07 -11.97 1.25
N ALA A 60 1.38 -12.11 1.54
CA ALA A 60 2.03 -13.40 1.71
C ALA A 60 1.84 -14.02 3.11
N TYR A 61 1.45 -13.23 4.11
CA TYR A 61 1.23 -13.63 5.52
C TYR A 61 -0.25 -13.69 5.86
#